data_AF-E7QS38-F1
#
_entry.id   AF-E7QS38-F1
#
_cell.length_a   1.000
_cell.length_b   1.000
_cell.length_c   1.000
_cell.angle_alpha   90.00
_cell.angle_beta   90.00
_cell.angle_gamma   90.00
#
_symmetry.space_group_name_H-M   'P 1'
#
loop_
_entity.id
_entity.type
_entity.pdbx_description
1 polymer ?
#
loop_
_entity_poly.entity_id
_entity_poly.type
_entity_poly.pdbx_seq_one_letter_code
_entity_poly.pdbx_strand_id
1 'polypeptide(L)'
;MIGTRSVLAVMAGGVMVTAIVALRSGRKSTGLWLLAAGFFIASLWSGLSIAWTRNNPGMLSSDSHLLLGSTAVAGTIYYGMLAREATSD
;
A
#
# COMPACT_ATOMS: atom_id res chain seq x y z
N MET A 1 15.13 -17.66 -0.77
CA MET A 1 15.46 -16.40 -0.07
C MET A 1 14.33 -15.41 -0.32
N ILE A 2 13.80 -14.76 0.72
CA ILE A 2 12.72 -13.78 0.58
C ILE A 2 13.33 -12.52 -0.05
N GLY A 3 12.97 -12.20 -1.29
CA GLY A 3 13.42 -10.98 -1.96
C GLY A 3 12.70 -9.74 -1.43
N THR A 4 13.28 -8.55 -1.59
CA THR A 4 12.72 -7.25 -1.14
C THR A 4 11.25 -7.07 -1.56
N ARG A 5 10.89 -7.53 -2.76
CA ARG A 5 9.50 -7.54 -3.25
C ARG A 5 8.55 -8.31 -2.34
N SER A 6 8.96 -9.49 -1.87
CA SER A 6 8.14 -10.29 -0.97
C SER A 6 8.01 -9.64 0.41
N VAL A 7 9.06 -9.01 0.92
CA VAL A 7 9.02 -8.26 2.19
C VAL A 7 8.02 -7.09 2.11
N LEU A 8 8.07 -6.30 1.03
CA LEU A 8 7.14 -5.19 0.82
C LEU A 8 5.68 -5.67 0.74
N ALA A 9 5.42 -6.81 0.11
CA ALA A 9 4.07 -7.38 0.06
C ALA A 9 3.54 -7.74 1.46
N VAL A 10 4.37 -8.41 2.27
CA VAL A 10 4.01 -8.79 3.64
C VAL A 10 3.82 -7.55 4.52
N MET A 11 4.70 -6.56 4.39
CA MET A 11 4.58 -5.29 5.11
C MET A 11 3.30 -4.54 4.73
N ALA A 12 2.99 -4.40 3.44
CA ALA A 12 1.78 -3.74 2.99
C ALA A 12 0.53 -4.44 3.57
N GLY A 13 0.46 -5.76 3.46
CA GLY A 13 -0.63 -6.54 4.04
C GLY A 13 -0.74 -6.37 5.56
N GLY A 14 0.37 -6.47 6.28
CA GLY A 14 0.41 -6.32 7.74
C GLY A 14 -0.05 -4.93 8.19
N VAL A 15 0.43 -3.87 7.54
CA VAL A 15 0.03 -2.48 7.83
C VAL A 15 -1.44 -2.24 7.52
N MET A 16 -1.97 -2.80 6.43
CA MET A 16 -3.40 -2.68 6.12
C MET A 16 -4.28 -3.41 7.15
N VAL A 17 -3.85 -4.58 7.64
CA VAL A 17 -4.57 -5.30 8.71
C VAL A 17 -4.57 -4.47 10.01
N THR A 18 -3.43 -3.93 10.41
CA THR A 18 -3.37 -3.08 11.61
C THR A 18 -4.19 -1.80 11.46
N ALA A 19 -4.26 -1.23 10.25
CA ALA A 19 -5.14 -0.11 9.95
C ALA A 19 -6.61 -0.44 10.20
N ILE A 20 -7.08 -1.60 9.72
CA ILE A 20 -8.46 -2.06 9.95
C ILE A 20 -8.75 -2.23 11.44
N VAL A 21 -7.82 -2.80 12.20
CA VAL A 21 -7.96 -2.94 13.66
C VAL A 21 -8.05 -1.57 14.32
N ALA A 22 -7.19 -0.62 13.96
CA ALA A 22 -7.22 0.74 14.52
C ALA A 22 -8.55 1.47 14.22
N LEU A 23 -9.06 1.36 12.99
CA LEU A 23 -10.35 1.92 12.59
C LEU A 23 -11.51 1.30 13.39
N ARG A 24 -11.51 -0.02 13.58
CA ARG A 24 -12.53 -0.73 14.38
C ARG A 24 -12.48 -0.36 15.86
N SER A 25 -11.31 -0.01 16.38
CA SER A 25 -11.14 0.45 17.77
C SER A 25 -11.47 1.95 17.97
N GLY A 26 -12.08 2.62 16.99
CA GLY A 26 -12.45 4.04 17.06
C GLY A 26 -11.28 5.01 16.86
N ARG A 27 -10.06 4.53 16.59
CA ARG A 27 -8.87 5.36 16.36
C ARG A 27 -8.80 5.80 14.89
N LYS A 28 -9.77 6.63 14.48
CA LYS A 28 -9.98 7.04 13.07
C LYS A 28 -8.73 7.63 12.43
N SER A 29 -8.12 8.67 13.02
CA SER A 29 -6.89 9.31 12.49
C SER A 29 -5.74 8.32 12.31
N THR A 30 -5.44 7.51 13.35
CA THR A 30 -4.38 6.50 13.28
C THR A 30 -4.64 5.46 12.20
N GLY A 31 -5.89 4.98 12.09
CA GLY A 31 -6.28 4.01 11.07
C GLY A 31 -6.11 4.55 9.65
N LEU A 32 -6.46 5.82 9.41
CA LEU A 32 -6.29 6.48 8.11
C LEU A 32 -4.81 6.68 7.75
N TRP A 33 -3.97 7.08 8.72
CA TRP A 33 -2.52 7.16 8.51
C TRP A 33 -1.90 5.80 8.19
N LEU A 34 -2.35 4.73 8.87
CA LEU A 34 -1.91 3.37 8.57
C LEU A 34 -2.36 2.91 7.19
N LEU A 35 -3.58 3.24 6.76
CA LEU A 35 -4.02 2.98 5.38
C LEU A 35 -3.13 3.69 4.36
N ALA A 36 -2.87 4.98 4.56
CA ALA A 36 -1.99 5.76 3.70
C ALA A 36 -0.58 5.12 3.60
N ALA A 37 -0.01 4.73 4.74
CA ALA A 37 1.27 4.03 4.78
C ALA A 37 1.24 2.66 4.08
N GLY A 38 0.18 1.88 4.26
CA GLY A 38 0.01 0.58 3.60
C GLY A 38 -0.06 0.72 2.08
N PHE A 39 -0.82 1.70 1.58
CA PHE A 39 -0.89 2.02 0.16
C PHE A 39 0.45 2.54 -0.38
N PHE A 40 1.19 3.33 0.40
CA PHE A 40 2.52 3.78 0.00
C PHE A 40 3.48 2.60 -0.20
N ILE A 41 3.51 1.66 0.76
CA ILE A 41 4.33 0.45 0.67
C ILE A 41 3.90 -0.41 -0.54
N ALA A 42 2.59 -0.52 -0.80
CA ALA A 42 2.06 -1.22 -1.97
C ALA A 42 2.50 -0.58 -3.30
N SER A 43 2.66 0.75 -3.35
CA SER A 43 3.18 1.44 -4.54
C SER A 43 4.64 1.07 -4.83
N LEU A 44 5.47 0.99 -3.77
CA LEU A 44 6.87 0.53 -3.87
C LEU A 44 6.95 -0.92 -4.34
N TRP A 45 6.06 -1.78 -3.82
CA TRP A 45 5.94 -3.17 -4.26
C TRP A 45 5.60 -3.28 -5.74
N SER A 46 4.67 -2.44 -6.22
CA SER A 46 4.29 -2.39 -7.64
C SER A 46 5.49 -1.97 -8.51
N GLY A 47 6.18 -0.88 -8.14
CA GLY A 47 7.37 -0.42 -8.87
C GLY A 47 8.43 -1.50 -9.01
N LEU A 48 8.72 -2.21 -7.91
CA LEU A 48 9.67 -3.31 -7.92
C LEU A 48 9.17 -4.52 -8.72
N SER A 49 7.86 -4.77 -8.72
CA SER A 49 7.24 -5.83 -9.52
C SER A 49 7.35 -5.57 -11.02
N ILE A 50 7.17 -4.34 -11.49
CA ILE A 50 7.34 -3.98 -12.91
C ILE A 50 8.75 -4.29 -13.39
N ALA A 51 9.78 -3.91 -12.61
CA ALA A 51 11.17 -4.20 -12.93
C ALA A 51 11.45 -5.71 -12.96
N TRP A 52 10.85 -6.46 -12.03
CA TRP A 52 11.02 -7.91 -11.92
C TRP A 52 10.34 -8.67 -13.08
N THR A 53 9.12 -8.28 -13.46
CA THR A 53 8.31 -8.96 -14.48
C THR A 53 8.94 -8.85 -15.88
N ARG A 54 9.76 -7.83 -16.15
CA ARG A 54 10.53 -7.72 -17.41
C ARG A 54 11.45 -8.92 -17.66
N ASN A 55 11.99 -9.50 -16.59
CA ASN A 55 12.92 -10.64 -16.66
C ASN A 55 12.29 -11.96 -16.19
N ASN A 56 11.07 -11.91 -15.66
CA ASN A 56 10.36 -13.06 -15.08
C ASN A 56 8.89 -13.00 -15.50
N PRO A 57 8.56 -13.47 -16.71
CA PRO A 57 7.16 -13.52 -17.15
C PRO A 57 6.36 -14.37 -16.16
N GLY A 58 5.35 -13.75 -15.56
CA GLY A 58 4.53 -14.35 -14.51
C GLY A 58 3.05 -14.04 -14.72
N MET A 59 2.24 -14.39 -13.72
CA MET A 59 0.77 -14.31 -13.80
C MET A 59 0.23 -12.87 -13.99
N LEU A 60 0.97 -11.86 -13.53
CA LEU A 60 0.63 -10.44 -13.70
C LEU A 60 1.60 -9.79 -14.67
N SER A 61 1.07 -9.06 -15.65
CA SER A 61 1.87 -8.27 -16.57
C SER A 61 2.40 -6.99 -15.90
N SER A 62 3.39 -6.36 -16.52
CA SER A 62 3.89 -5.04 -16.09
C SER A 62 2.78 -3.99 -16.07
N ASP A 63 1.85 -4.03 -17.02
CA ASP A 63 0.72 -3.10 -17.10
C ASP A 63 -0.26 -3.30 -15.94
N SER A 64 -0.51 -4.55 -15.55
CA SER A 64 -1.32 -4.83 -14.36
C SER A 64 -0.65 -4.28 -13.10
N HIS A 65 0.67 -4.43 -12.97
CA HIS A 65 1.39 -3.82 -11.84
C HIS A 65 1.34 -2.29 -11.88
N LEU A 66 1.48 -1.66 -13.05
CA LEU A 66 1.35 -0.19 -13.19
C LEU A 66 -0.02 0.31 -12.72
N LEU A 67 -1.12 -0.35 -13.12
CA LEU A 67 -2.48 -0.01 -12.69
C LEU A 67 -2.69 -0.16 -11.18
N LEU A 68 -2.16 -1.24 -10.60
CA LEU A 68 -2.19 -1.43 -9.15
C LEU A 68 -1.34 -0.37 -8.44
N GLY A 69 -0.19 0.00 -9.01
CA GLY A 69 0.71 1.02 -8.48
C GLY A 69 0.08 2.42 -8.50
N SER A 70 -0.56 2.81 -9.60
CA SER A 70 -1.24 4.11 -9.70
C SER A 70 -2.41 4.20 -8.73
N THR A 71 -3.18 3.11 -8.58
CA THR A 71 -4.24 3.00 -7.57
C THR A 71 -3.67 3.14 -6.15
N ALA A 72 -2.53 2.51 -5.87
CA ALA A 72 -1.87 2.60 -4.59
C ALA A 72 -1.36 4.02 -4.29
N VAL A 73 -0.80 4.72 -5.29
CA VAL A 73 -0.42 6.13 -5.14
C VAL A 73 -1.65 7.00 -4.85
N ALA A 74 -2.74 6.83 -5.60
CA ALA A 74 -3.98 7.57 -5.35
C ALA A 74 -4.54 7.29 -3.94
N GLY A 75 -4.55 6.03 -3.51
CA GLY A 75 -4.95 5.64 -2.16
C GLY A 75 -4.09 6.27 -1.08
N THR A 76 -2.77 6.34 -1.30
CA THR A 76 -1.83 7.00 -0.37
C THR A 76 -2.21 8.46 -0.14
N ILE A 77 -2.47 9.20 -1.22
CA ILE A 77 -2.82 10.61 -1.16
C ILE A 77 -4.19 10.79 -0.50
N TYR A 78 -5.19 10.02 -0.96
CA TYR A 78 -6.56 10.11 -0.46
C TYR A 78 -6.67 9.85 1.04
N TYR A 79 -6.15 8.72 1.51
CA TYR A 79 -6.21 8.38 2.93
C TYR A 79 -5.30 9.29 3.77
N GLY A 80 -4.20 9.80 3.20
CA GLY A 80 -3.35 10.79 3.84
C GLY A 80 -4.07 12.12 4.07
N MET A 81 -4.83 12.60 3.09
CA MET A 81 -5.65 13.81 3.23
C MET A 81 -6.73 13.62 4.30
N LEU A 82 -7.49 12.52 4.25
CA LEU A 82 -8.49 12.19 5.26
C LEU A 82 -7.89 12.08 6.67
N ALA A 83 -6.68 11.52 6.80
CA ALA A 83 -6.00 11.41 8.08
C ALA A 83 -5.64 12.79 8.65
N ARG A 84 -5.21 13.72 7.79
CA ARG A 84 -4.91 15.10 8.19
C ARG A 84 -6.16 15.83 8.66
N GLU A 85 -7.27 15.70 7.93
CA GLU A 85 -8.57 16.27 8.33
C GLU A 85 -9.00 15.71 9.69
N ALA A 86 -8.98 14.39 9.86
CA ALA A 86 -9.37 13.73 11.12
C ALA A 86 -8.43 14.00 12.32
N THR A 87 -7.31 14.69 12.12
CA THR A 87 -6.40 15.12 13.19
C THR A 87 -6.57 16.60 13.52
N SER A 88 -7.24 17.35 12.64
CA SER A 88 -7.51 18.78 12.81
C SER A 88 -8.83 19.05 13.54
N ASP A 89 -9.68 18.02 13.66
CA ASP A 89 -10.88 17.93 14.51
C ASP A 89 -10.52 17.56 15.96
#